data_AF-A0A927YQE9-F1
#
_entry.id   AF-A0A927YQE9-F1
#
_cell.length_a   1.000
_cell.length_b   1.000
_cell.length_c   1.000
_cell.angle_alpha   90.00
_cell.angle_beta   90.00
_cell.angle_gamma   90.00
#
_symmetry.space_group_name_H-M   'P 1'
#
loop_
_entity.id
_entity.type
_entity.pdbx_description
1 polymer ?
#
loop_
_entity_poly.entity_id
_entity_poly.type
_entity_poly.pdbx_seq_one_letter_code
_entity_poly.pdbx_strand_id
1 'polypeptide(L)'
;MGIRQDKELLIDSFEDFRNECERSHDILQGVEYSIKNTVIYTRSDIKGLSEADVNVINLDEGISWEDDERIYCGGNIGIVLKLSGVHPGDGVVRGAVNTEANLCRCSTLYFCLQGAKNFYEGNKDSLIFVPDVLMFKNRKPDYSNAVKVDIIGYIDDTSDKLTSAKEVAKEKGLDKLLVTDY
;
A
#
# COMPACT_ATOMS: atom_id res chain seq x y z
N MET A 1 14.16 -3.26 28.87
CA MET A 1 14.05 -1.81 28.59
C MET A 1 14.02 -1.49 27.09
N GLY A 2 14.68 -2.25 26.20
CA GLY A 2 14.76 -1.96 24.75
C GLY A 2 13.45 -2.02 23.94
N ILE A 3 12.68 -3.12 23.99
CA ILE A 3 11.49 -3.32 23.13
C ILE A 3 10.43 -2.20 23.26
N ARG A 4 10.29 -1.61 24.45
CA ARG A 4 9.33 -0.52 24.68
C ARG A 4 9.81 0.81 24.10
N GLN A 5 11.12 1.10 24.18
CA GLN A 5 11.71 2.28 23.57
C GLN A 5 11.66 2.20 22.05
N ASP A 6 11.91 1.03 21.45
CA ASP A 6 11.85 0.83 20.00
C ASP A 6 10.43 1.08 19.45
N LYS A 7 9.40 0.69 20.22
CA LYS A 7 8.00 0.90 19.84
C LYS A 7 7.58 2.37 19.93
N GLU A 8 8.02 3.09 20.96
CA GLU A 8 7.77 4.52 21.12
C GLU A 8 8.40 5.30 19.95
N LEU A 9 9.64 4.97 19.55
CA LEU A 9 10.29 5.57 18.39
C LEU A 9 9.52 5.34 17.07
N LEU A 10 8.94 4.16 16.89
CA LEU A 10 8.13 3.86 15.70
C LEU A 10 6.79 4.60 15.67
N ILE A 11 6.22 4.90 16.84
CA ILE A 11 5.01 5.69 16.97
C ILE A 11 5.34 7.15 16.66
N ASP A 12 6.36 7.70 17.32
CA ASP A 12 6.79 9.09 17.14
C ASP A 12 7.18 9.36 15.68
N SER A 13 7.95 8.46 15.08
CA SER A 13 8.32 8.55 13.66
C SER A 13 7.11 8.56 12.73
N PHE A 14 6.07 7.78 13.03
CA PHE A 14 4.87 7.75 12.20
C PHE A 14 4.00 9.00 12.40
N GLU A 15 3.85 9.47 13.65
CA GLU A 15 3.09 10.70 13.93
C GLU A 15 3.79 11.93 13.33
N ASP A 16 5.12 12.00 13.36
CA ASP A 16 5.89 13.05 12.68
C ASP A 16 5.65 13.01 11.16
N PHE A 17 5.78 11.83 10.54
CA PHE A 17 5.48 11.64 9.12
C PHE A 17 4.05 12.08 8.78
N ARG A 18 3.09 11.67 9.60
CA ARG A 18 1.67 11.97 9.42
C ARG A 18 1.42 13.48 9.50
N ASN A 19 1.96 14.14 10.52
CA ASN A 19 1.83 15.59 10.71
C ASN A 19 2.41 16.38 9.52
N GLU A 20 3.53 15.92 8.97
CA GLU A 20 4.13 16.56 7.79
C GLU A 20 3.28 16.37 6.53
N CYS A 21 2.69 15.17 6.33
CA CYS A 21 1.73 14.95 5.24
C CYS A 21 0.50 15.85 5.38
N GLU A 22 -0.07 15.97 6.58
CA GLU A 22 -1.26 16.80 6.85
C GLU A 22 -1.01 18.30 6.68
N ARG A 23 0.25 18.75 6.69
CA ARG A 23 0.64 20.16 6.43
C ARG A 23 0.85 20.47 4.95
N SER A 24 1.00 19.45 4.11
CA SER A 24 1.33 19.62 2.69
C SER A 24 0.08 19.55 1.82
N HIS A 25 -0.25 20.67 1.18
CA HIS A 25 -1.41 20.73 0.27
C HIS A 25 -1.28 19.76 -0.91
N ASP A 26 -0.09 19.64 -1.50
CA ASP A 26 0.15 18.77 -2.66
C ASP A 26 0.02 17.29 -2.30
N ILE A 27 0.49 16.90 -1.11
CA ILE A 27 0.34 15.53 -0.61
C ILE A 27 -1.14 15.22 -0.36
N LEU A 28 -1.86 16.12 0.32
CA LEU A 28 -3.29 15.93 0.59
C LEU A 28 -4.12 15.87 -0.69
N GLN A 29 -3.80 16.69 -1.70
CA GLN A 29 -4.45 16.61 -3.00
C GLN A 29 -4.21 15.26 -3.68
N GLY A 30 -2.98 14.73 -3.58
CA GLY A 30 -2.66 13.38 -4.04
C GLY A 30 -3.47 12.31 -3.31
N VAL A 31 -3.57 12.40 -1.98
CA VAL A 31 -4.39 11.49 -1.15
C VAL A 31 -5.86 11.52 -1.56
N GLU A 32 -6.44 12.71 -1.74
CA GLU A 32 -7.84 12.86 -2.17
C GLU A 32 -8.08 12.22 -3.54
N TYR A 33 -7.14 12.39 -4.46
CA TYR A 33 -7.17 11.73 -5.76
C TYR A 33 -7.13 10.21 -5.63
N SER A 34 -6.21 9.66 -4.82
CA SER A 34 -6.09 8.22 -4.57
C SER A 34 -7.38 7.64 -3.96
N ILE A 35 -7.95 8.31 -2.96
CA ILE A 35 -9.21 7.87 -2.31
C ILE A 35 -10.36 7.89 -3.32
N LYS A 36 -10.51 8.97 -4.09
CA LYS A 36 -11.60 9.12 -5.06
C LYS A 36 -11.56 8.05 -6.16
N ASN A 37 -10.36 7.64 -6.57
CA ASN A 37 -10.15 6.66 -7.63
C ASN A 37 -9.90 5.23 -7.10
N THR A 38 -10.05 5.01 -5.80
CA THR A 38 -9.95 3.68 -5.20
C THR A 38 -11.11 2.80 -5.67
N VAL A 39 -10.80 1.56 -6.07
CA VAL A 39 -11.78 0.59 -6.57
C VAL A 39 -11.75 -0.65 -5.70
N ILE A 40 -12.92 -1.19 -5.35
CA ILE A 40 -13.05 -2.48 -4.66
C ILE A 40 -13.53 -3.51 -5.68
N TYR A 41 -12.76 -4.57 -5.84
CA TYR A 41 -13.04 -5.67 -6.75
C TYR A 41 -13.59 -6.87 -5.98
N THR A 42 -14.79 -7.30 -6.32
CA THR A 42 -15.33 -8.60 -5.89
C THR A 42 -14.80 -9.72 -6.78
N ARG A 43 -14.96 -10.98 -6.34
CA ARG A 43 -14.63 -12.15 -7.18
C ARG A 43 -15.34 -12.13 -8.54
N SER A 44 -16.56 -11.59 -8.59
CA SER A 44 -17.33 -11.50 -9.83
C SER A 44 -16.75 -10.48 -10.81
N ASP A 45 -16.21 -9.37 -10.30
CA ASP A 45 -15.56 -8.34 -11.12
C ASP A 45 -14.28 -8.89 -11.76
N ILE A 46 -13.56 -9.72 -11.01
CA ILE A 46 -12.27 -10.30 -11.41
C ILE A 46 -12.46 -11.42 -12.45
N LYS A 47 -13.50 -12.26 -12.32
CA LYS A 47 -13.73 -13.44 -13.18
C LYS A 47 -13.86 -13.13 -14.69
N GLY A 48 -14.08 -11.87 -15.06
CA GLY A 48 -14.14 -11.41 -16.45
C GLY A 48 -12.82 -10.86 -17.00
N LEU A 49 -11.81 -10.70 -16.15
CA LEU A 49 -10.50 -10.21 -16.54
C LEU A 49 -9.68 -11.36 -17.12
N SER A 50 -8.89 -11.05 -18.15
CA SER A 50 -7.95 -12.02 -18.69
C SER A 50 -6.67 -12.01 -17.86
N GLU A 51 -6.12 -13.19 -17.55
CA GLU A 51 -4.78 -13.30 -16.98
C GLU A 51 -3.75 -12.50 -17.79
N ALA A 52 -2.74 -12.06 -17.06
CA ALA A 52 -1.74 -11.13 -17.55
C ALA A 52 -0.33 -11.65 -17.31
N ASP A 53 0.52 -11.49 -18.32
CA ASP A 53 1.96 -11.64 -18.18
C ASP A 53 2.55 -10.33 -17.65
N VAL A 54 2.28 -10.05 -16.36
CA VAL A 54 2.86 -8.92 -15.64
C VAL A 54 4.12 -9.41 -14.94
N ASN A 55 5.20 -8.63 -15.02
CA ASN A 55 6.46 -8.97 -14.37
C ASN A 55 6.27 -8.97 -12.84
N VAL A 56 6.34 -10.14 -12.22
CA VAL A 56 6.21 -10.29 -10.76
C VAL A 56 7.58 -10.37 -10.12
N ILE A 57 7.82 -9.50 -9.15
CA ILE A 57 9.06 -9.43 -8.39
C ILE A 57 8.73 -9.69 -6.92
N ASN A 58 9.25 -10.78 -6.37
CA ASN A 58 9.13 -11.05 -4.94
C ASN A 58 10.14 -10.20 -4.18
N LEU A 59 9.67 -9.55 -3.13
CA LEU A 59 10.47 -8.83 -2.15
C LEU A 59 10.70 -9.75 -0.95
N ASP A 60 11.90 -9.72 -0.38
CA ASP A 60 12.22 -10.49 0.81
C ASP A 60 11.48 -9.96 2.05
N GLU A 61 11.21 -10.86 3.01
CA GLU A 61 10.72 -10.47 4.33
C GLU A 61 11.67 -9.45 4.97
N GLY A 62 11.11 -8.33 5.45
CA GLY A 62 11.87 -7.29 6.14
C GLY A 62 12.52 -6.23 5.24
N ILE A 63 12.08 -6.13 3.98
CA ILE A 63 12.58 -5.11 3.06
C ILE A 63 12.35 -3.68 3.56
N SER A 64 13.36 -2.84 3.36
CA SER A 64 13.27 -1.40 3.56
C SER A 64 12.66 -0.76 2.32
N TRP A 65 11.35 -0.51 2.35
CA TRP A 65 10.59 0.12 1.25
C TRP A 65 11.17 1.45 0.77
N GLU A 66 11.86 2.17 1.65
CA GLU A 66 12.41 3.48 1.37
C GLU A 66 13.76 3.42 0.62
N ASP A 67 14.45 2.28 0.71
CA ASP A 67 15.76 2.04 0.09
C ASP A 67 15.69 1.11 -1.14
N ASP A 68 14.55 0.46 -1.40
CA ASP A 68 14.46 -0.50 -2.49
C ASP A 68 14.37 0.17 -3.87
N GLU A 69 15.45 0.10 -4.63
CA GLU A 69 15.57 0.71 -5.96
C GLU A 69 14.48 0.25 -6.96
N ARG A 70 13.87 -0.93 -6.78
CA ARG A 70 12.84 -1.47 -7.68
C ARG A 70 11.54 -0.66 -7.64
N ILE A 71 11.29 0.02 -6.53
CA ILE A 71 10.18 0.97 -6.34
C ILE A 71 10.47 2.28 -7.07
N TYR A 72 11.73 2.67 -7.20
CA TYR A 72 12.13 3.97 -7.75
C TYR A 72 12.65 3.89 -9.19
N CYS A 73 12.73 2.70 -9.79
CA CYS A 73 13.29 2.51 -11.14
C CYS A 73 12.31 2.82 -12.30
N GLY A 74 11.21 3.53 -12.03
CA GLY A 74 10.22 3.94 -13.04
C GLY A 74 9.26 2.83 -13.47
N GLY A 75 8.33 3.21 -14.37
CA GLY A 75 7.20 2.39 -14.83
C GLY A 75 5.97 2.48 -13.91
N ASN A 76 4.87 1.86 -14.33
CA ASN A 76 3.64 1.74 -13.53
C ASN A 76 3.78 0.54 -12.59
N ILE A 77 4.00 0.81 -11.30
CA ILE A 77 4.34 -0.19 -10.29
C ILE A 77 3.11 -0.50 -9.45
N GLY A 78 2.74 -1.78 -9.36
CA GLY A 78 1.80 -2.24 -8.33
C GLY A 78 2.53 -2.91 -7.17
N ILE A 79 2.07 -2.68 -5.94
CA ILE A 79 2.46 -3.44 -4.76
C ILE A 79 1.28 -4.31 -4.35
N VAL A 80 1.48 -5.62 -4.35
CA VAL A 80 0.51 -6.60 -3.85
C VAL A 80 0.73 -6.75 -2.35
N LEU A 81 -0.29 -6.43 -1.56
CA LEU A 81 -0.17 -6.28 -0.12
C LEU A 81 -1.29 -6.98 0.64
N LYS A 82 -0.93 -7.80 1.61
CA LYS A 82 -1.88 -8.28 2.61
C LYS A 82 -2.19 -7.17 3.60
N LEU A 83 -3.46 -6.78 3.67
CA LEU A 83 -4.02 -5.77 4.55
C LEU A 83 -4.69 -6.41 5.76
N SER A 84 -4.65 -5.70 6.88
CA SER A 84 -5.43 -6.00 8.08
C SER A 84 -6.92 -6.06 7.73
N GLY A 85 -7.60 -7.09 8.21
CA GLY A 85 -9.05 -7.19 8.04
C GLY A 85 -9.85 -6.22 8.89
N VAL A 86 -9.20 -5.53 9.84
CA VAL A 86 -9.89 -4.82 10.93
C VAL A 86 -9.53 -3.34 10.99
N HIS A 87 -8.27 -2.97 10.70
CA HIS A 87 -7.80 -1.61 10.91
C HIS A 87 -6.86 -1.13 9.78
N PRO A 88 -7.10 0.06 9.20
CA PRO A 88 -6.14 0.73 8.33
C PRO A 88 -4.74 0.83 8.94
N GLY A 89 -3.72 0.38 8.21
CA GLY A 89 -2.31 0.44 8.59
C GLY A 89 -1.88 -0.58 9.63
N ASP A 90 -2.68 -1.62 9.90
CA ASP A 90 -2.46 -2.70 10.87
C ASP A 90 -1.80 -2.29 12.19
N GLY A 91 -2.27 -1.19 12.80
CA GLY A 91 -1.71 -0.72 14.07
C GLY A 91 -0.38 0.04 13.94
N VAL A 92 -0.10 0.66 12.79
CA VAL A 92 1.02 1.61 12.60
C VAL A 92 1.06 2.69 13.69
N VAL A 93 -0.09 3.25 14.06
CA VAL A 93 -0.29 4.20 15.19
C VAL A 93 0.04 3.62 16.57
N ARG A 94 0.17 2.30 16.65
CA ARG A 94 0.57 1.56 17.85
C ARG A 94 1.98 0.98 17.70
N GLY A 95 2.79 1.41 16.73
CA GLY A 95 4.16 0.95 16.56
C GLY A 95 4.28 -0.51 16.09
N ALA A 96 3.30 -1.02 15.33
CA ALA A 96 3.34 -2.38 14.81
C ALA A 96 4.46 -2.58 13.79
N VAL A 97 5.15 -3.71 13.83
CA VAL A 97 6.20 -4.07 12.86
C VAL A 97 5.67 -5.20 11.99
N ASN A 98 5.07 -4.81 10.86
CA ASN A 98 4.56 -5.69 9.82
C ASN A 98 4.61 -4.95 8.49
N THR A 99 4.37 -5.66 7.39
CA THR A 99 4.50 -5.13 6.04
C THR A 99 3.61 -3.93 5.77
N GLU A 100 2.32 -3.99 6.12
CA GLU A 100 1.36 -2.88 5.94
C GLU A 100 1.79 -1.65 6.74
N ALA A 101 2.15 -1.82 8.03
CA ALA A 101 2.57 -0.73 8.89
C ALA A 101 3.90 -0.11 8.43
N ASN A 102 4.84 -0.91 7.95
CA ASN A 102 6.10 -0.41 7.39
C ASN A 102 5.86 0.41 6.12
N LEU A 103 4.97 -0.05 5.24
CA LEU A 103 4.60 0.70 4.04
C LEU A 103 3.87 2.00 4.40
N CYS A 104 2.99 1.98 5.40
CA CYS A 104 2.29 3.18 5.89
C CYS A 104 3.23 4.25 6.47
N ARG A 105 4.42 3.88 6.99
CA ARG A 105 5.40 4.83 7.54
C ARG A 105 6.17 5.62 6.50
N CYS A 106 6.20 5.13 5.27
CA CYS A 106 6.97 5.72 4.17
C CYS A 106 6.06 6.09 2.99
N SER A 107 4.74 6.12 3.17
CA SER A 107 3.80 6.39 2.10
C SER A 107 2.50 7.04 2.55
N THR A 108 1.73 7.56 1.60
CA THR A 108 0.37 8.07 1.86
C THR A 108 -0.68 6.98 2.04
N LEU A 109 -0.30 5.69 2.04
CA LEU A 109 -1.24 4.57 2.08
C LEU A 109 -2.17 4.62 3.29
N TYR A 110 -1.65 4.98 4.47
CA TYR A 110 -2.46 5.06 5.68
C TYR A 110 -3.68 5.98 5.50
N PHE A 111 -3.48 7.17 4.93
CA PHE A 111 -4.55 8.13 4.67
C PHE A 111 -5.55 7.59 3.65
N CYS A 112 -5.05 6.91 2.61
CA CYS A 112 -5.90 6.30 1.58
C CYS A 112 -6.80 5.22 2.18
N LEU A 113 -6.25 4.34 3.02
CA LEU A 113 -6.99 3.28 3.69
C LEU A 113 -8.00 3.81 4.71
N GLN A 114 -7.69 4.93 5.39
CA GLN A 114 -8.67 5.61 6.25
C GLN A 114 -9.88 6.13 5.47
N GLY A 115 -9.67 6.58 4.22
CA GLY A 115 -10.73 6.98 3.30
C GLY A 115 -11.55 5.81 2.75
N ALA A 116 -10.97 4.60 2.71
CA ALA A 116 -11.56 3.41 2.10
C ALA A 116 -12.42 2.56 3.06
N LYS A 117 -13.28 3.19 3.89
CA LYS A 117 -14.09 2.49 4.91
C LYS A 117 -14.92 1.33 4.38
N ASN A 118 -15.48 1.48 3.18
CA ASN A 118 -16.32 0.46 2.53
C ASN A 118 -15.56 -0.86 2.29
N PHE A 119 -14.23 -0.82 2.15
CA PHE A 119 -13.43 -2.04 2.02
C PHE A 119 -13.38 -2.83 3.33
N TYR A 120 -13.14 -2.14 4.46
CA TYR A 120 -13.05 -2.76 5.78
C TYR A 120 -14.41 -3.24 6.31
N GLU A 121 -15.50 -2.58 5.91
CA GLU A 121 -16.87 -2.99 6.25
C GLU A 121 -17.43 -4.04 5.28
N GLY A 122 -16.80 -4.21 4.12
CA GLY A 122 -17.24 -5.07 3.03
C GLY A 122 -16.79 -6.53 3.12
N ASN A 123 -16.93 -7.23 1.99
CA ASN A 123 -16.57 -8.64 1.87
C ASN A 123 -15.05 -8.83 1.92
N LYS A 124 -14.58 -9.68 2.84
CA LYS A 124 -13.16 -10.00 3.07
C LYS A 124 -12.50 -10.75 1.91
N ASP A 125 -13.29 -11.34 1.02
CA ASP A 125 -12.81 -11.96 -0.22
C ASP A 125 -12.44 -10.93 -1.31
N SER A 126 -12.76 -9.65 -1.13
CA SER A 126 -12.52 -8.60 -2.13
C SER A 126 -11.05 -8.19 -2.22
N LEU A 127 -10.66 -7.57 -3.34
CA LEU A 127 -9.44 -6.78 -3.46
C LEU A 127 -9.76 -5.29 -3.39
N ILE A 128 -8.80 -4.50 -2.94
CA ILE A 128 -8.81 -3.04 -3.07
C ILE A 128 -7.68 -2.62 -4.02
N PHE A 129 -7.99 -1.77 -4.97
CA PHE A 129 -7.01 -1.08 -5.79
C PHE A 129 -6.95 0.39 -5.35
N VAL A 130 -5.79 0.84 -4.89
CA VAL A 130 -5.55 2.24 -4.49
C VAL A 130 -4.50 2.83 -5.44
N PRO A 131 -4.89 3.74 -6.34
CA PRO A 131 -3.94 4.33 -7.29
C PRO A 131 -3.11 5.45 -6.67
N ASP A 132 -1.96 5.73 -7.27
CA ASP A 132 -1.15 6.94 -7.05
C ASP A 132 -0.74 7.19 -5.58
N VAL A 133 -0.53 6.11 -4.82
CA VAL A 133 0.03 6.20 -3.47
C VAL A 133 1.45 6.77 -3.56
N LEU A 134 1.71 7.82 -2.81
CA LEU A 134 3.01 8.50 -2.79
C LEU A 134 3.95 7.76 -1.85
N MET A 135 5.09 7.31 -2.37
CA MET A 135 6.19 6.66 -1.66
C MET A 135 7.35 7.64 -1.42
N PHE A 136 7.99 7.57 -0.26
CA PHE A 136 9.07 8.48 0.15
C PHE A 136 10.32 7.73 0.64
N LYS A 137 11.51 8.16 0.20
CA LYS A 137 12.79 7.51 0.51
C LYS A 137 13.34 7.71 1.93
N ASN A 138 12.85 8.67 2.71
CA ASN A 138 13.52 9.07 3.96
C ASN A 138 12.58 9.20 5.16
N ARG A 139 11.36 8.63 5.11
CA ARG A 139 10.25 8.86 6.08
C ARG A 139 9.97 10.32 6.42
N LYS A 140 10.51 11.24 5.62
CA LYS A 140 10.27 12.66 5.67
C LYS A 140 9.58 13.00 4.35
N PRO A 141 8.28 13.29 4.39
CA PRO A 141 7.51 13.45 3.17
C PRO A 141 7.95 14.74 2.47
N ASP A 142 8.37 14.59 1.23
CA ASP A 142 8.70 15.67 0.32
C ASP A 142 8.12 15.28 -1.04
N TYR A 143 7.11 16.03 -1.47
CA TYR A 143 6.38 15.75 -2.69
C TYR A 143 7.29 15.72 -3.92
N SER A 144 8.34 16.54 -3.94
CA SER A 144 9.26 16.62 -5.08
C SER A 144 10.09 15.35 -5.29
N ASN A 145 10.22 14.53 -4.24
CA ASN A 145 10.98 13.28 -4.23
C ASN A 145 10.05 12.04 -4.14
N ALA A 146 8.73 12.25 -4.21
CA ALA A 146 7.77 11.17 -4.13
C ALA A 146 7.70 10.38 -5.45
N VAL A 147 7.55 9.07 -5.35
CA VAL A 147 7.19 8.22 -6.47
C VAL A 147 5.78 7.68 -6.28
N LYS A 148 5.02 7.64 -7.37
CA LYS A 148 3.68 7.06 -7.38
C LYS A 148 3.76 5.55 -7.56
N VAL A 149 3.07 4.83 -6.70
CA VAL A 149 2.83 3.39 -6.82
C VAL A 149 1.35 3.10 -6.63
N ASP A 150 0.89 2.02 -7.23
CA ASP A 150 -0.47 1.54 -7.01
C ASP A 150 -0.45 0.39 -6.01
N ILE A 151 -1.48 0.27 -5.18
CA ILE A 151 -1.62 -0.81 -4.20
C ILE A 151 -2.75 -1.73 -4.62
N ILE A 152 -2.46 -3.03 -4.68
CA ILE A 152 -3.45 -4.10 -4.81
C ILE A 152 -3.50 -4.83 -3.45
N GLY A 153 -4.45 -4.43 -2.62
CA GLY A 153 -4.63 -4.93 -1.27
C GLY A 153 -5.62 -6.10 -1.17
N TYR A 154 -5.37 -7.05 -0.28
CA TYR A 154 -6.27 -8.16 0.05
C TYR A 154 -6.25 -8.47 1.55
N ILE A 155 -7.35 -9.00 2.09
CA ILE A 155 -7.43 -9.35 3.53
C ILE A 155 -7.22 -10.86 3.74
N ASP A 156 -7.95 -11.71 3.02
CA ASP A 156 -7.93 -13.16 3.23
C ASP A 156 -6.92 -13.86 2.31
N ASP A 157 -6.25 -14.89 2.86
CA ASP A 157 -5.10 -15.57 2.27
C ASP A 157 -5.51 -16.78 1.43
N THR A 158 -6.46 -16.56 0.53
CA THR A 158 -6.88 -17.61 -0.41
C THR A 158 -5.84 -17.79 -1.52
N SER A 159 -5.63 -19.01 -1.99
CA SER A 159 -4.58 -19.39 -2.96
C SER A 159 -4.61 -18.68 -4.34
N ASP A 160 -5.59 -17.82 -4.62
CA ASP A 160 -5.83 -17.21 -5.95
C ASP A 160 -5.52 -15.70 -6.02
N LYS A 161 -4.93 -15.12 -4.96
CA LYS A 161 -4.74 -13.65 -4.87
C LYS A 161 -3.71 -13.11 -5.85
N LEU A 162 -2.64 -13.86 -6.18
CA LEU A 162 -1.68 -13.43 -7.20
C LEU A 162 -2.33 -13.34 -8.58
N THR A 163 -3.12 -14.36 -8.94
CA THR A 163 -3.83 -14.39 -10.22
C THR A 163 -4.77 -13.20 -10.33
N SER A 164 -5.59 -12.99 -9.31
CA SER A 164 -6.51 -11.86 -9.22
C SER A 164 -5.77 -10.52 -9.27
N ALA A 165 -4.61 -10.41 -8.61
CA ALA A 165 -3.79 -9.20 -8.64
C ALA A 165 -3.19 -8.94 -10.04
N LYS A 166 -2.74 -9.98 -10.75
CA LYS A 166 -2.26 -9.86 -12.14
C LYS A 166 -3.35 -9.40 -13.10
N GLU A 167 -4.57 -9.90 -12.90
CA GLU A 167 -5.74 -9.50 -13.68
C GLU A 167 -6.08 -8.02 -13.48
N VAL A 168 -6.15 -7.56 -12.22
CA VAL A 168 -6.34 -6.14 -11.89
C VAL A 168 -5.18 -5.30 -12.45
N ALA A 169 -3.95 -5.78 -12.30
CA ALA A 169 -2.75 -5.08 -12.80
C ALA A 169 -2.82 -4.81 -14.31
N LYS A 170 -3.29 -5.78 -15.10
CA LYS A 170 -3.48 -5.59 -16.54
C LYS A 170 -4.59 -4.62 -16.88
N GLU A 171 -5.73 -4.69 -16.19
CA GLU A 171 -6.80 -3.73 -16.37
C GLU A 171 -6.31 -2.29 -16.10
N LYS A 172 -5.42 -2.13 -15.11
CA LYS A 172 -4.85 -0.83 -14.71
C LYS A 172 -3.58 -0.43 -15.47
N GLY A 173 -3.05 -1.30 -16.33
CA GLY A 173 -1.87 -1.00 -17.13
C GLY A 173 -0.58 -0.92 -16.30
N LEU A 174 -0.44 -1.79 -15.30
CA LEU A 174 0.78 -1.93 -14.51
C LEU A 174 1.82 -2.76 -15.25
N ASP A 175 3.06 -2.29 -15.24
CA ASP A 175 4.19 -2.95 -15.91
C ASP A 175 4.78 -4.08 -15.05
N LYS A 176 4.72 -3.91 -13.72
CA LYS A 176 5.28 -4.87 -12.75
C LYS A 176 4.50 -4.86 -11.45
N LEU A 177 4.52 -6.02 -10.80
CA LEU A 177 4.01 -6.23 -9.45
C LEU A 177 5.16 -6.55 -8.51
N LEU A 178 5.28 -5.77 -7.45
CA LEU A 178 6.10 -6.08 -6.30
C LEU A 178 5.22 -6.84 -5.30
N VAL A 179 5.67 -7.99 -4.84
CA VAL A 179 4.89 -8.80 -3.90
C VAL A 179 5.72 -9.08 -2.66
N THR A 180 5.11 -8.85 -1.51
CA THR A 180 5.65 -9.24 -0.20
C THR A 180 4.89 -10.46 0.27
N ASP A 181 5.61 -11.57 0.41
CA ASP A 181 5.16 -12.85 0.96
C ASP A 181 3.92 -13.49 0.30
N TYR A 182 4.16 -14.65 -0.33
CA TYR A 182 3.19 -15.73 -0.57
C TYR A 182 3.49 -16.90 0.35
#